data_AF-K0VSW2-F1
#
_entry.id   AF-K0VSW2-F1
#
_cell.length_a   1.000
_cell.length_b   1.000
_cell.length_c   1.000
_cell.angle_alpha   90.00
_cell.angle_beta   90.00
_cell.angle_gamma   90.00
#
_symmetry.space_group_name_H-M   'P 1'
#
loop_
_entity.id
_entity.type
_entity.pdbx_description
1 polymer ?
#
loop_
_entity_poly.entity_id
_entity_poly.type
_entity_poly.pdbx_seq_one_letter_code
_entity_poly.pdbx_strand_id
1 'polypeptide(L)'
;MSDFENATDVMLSEPSSGDIGVEYFDHIKKINDIFYDQIKISDQKAAYIFTFMLAFLVSSSEVRAVFSPTRYLAGAPGSMLFSGLLAAASVFSILSAILVVLPRRMGASTSLFWGAWPDHRDLFFDAALRRDERYLFDQYLENANILST
;
A
#
# COMPACT_ATOMS: atom_id res chain seq x y z
N MET A 1 21.13 -1.77 -41.98
CA MET A 1 19.90 -1.26 -42.62
C MET A 1 18.73 -2.24 -42.50
N SER A 2 18.94 -3.47 -41.98
CA SER A 2 17.93 -4.49 -41.69
C SER A 2 17.27 -4.37 -40.31
N ASP A 3 17.87 -3.65 -39.37
CA ASP A 3 17.33 -3.50 -38.00
C ASP A 3 16.15 -2.53 -37.91
N PHE A 4 15.94 -1.71 -38.95
CA PHE A 4 14.86 -0.71 -38.99
C PHE A 4 13.54 -1.29 -39.55
N GLU A 5 13.62 -2.37 -40.33
CA GLU A 5 12.43 -3.09 -40.81
C GLU A 5 11.78 -3.89 -39.68
N ASN A 6 12.58 -4.47 -38.77
CA ASN A 6 12.07 -5.25 -37.63
C ASN A 6 11.31 -4.40 -36.59
N ALA A 7 11.67 -3.13 -36.44
CA ALA A 7 10.93 -2.19 -35.57
C ALA A 7 9.56 -1.81 -36.14
N THR A 8 9.41 -1.86 -37.47
CA THR A 8 8.16 -1.52 -38.15
C THR A 8 7.19 -2.69 -38.10
N ASP A 9 7.67 -3.94 -38.14
CA ASP A 9 6.86 -5.16 -38.00
C ASP A 9 6.24 -5.33 -36.60
N VAL A 10 6.96 -4.90 -35.55
CA VAL A 10 6.43 -4.88 -34.18
C VAL A 10 5.30 -3.86 -34.02
N MET A 11 5.29 -2.77 -34.82
CA MET A 11 4.23 -1.76 -34.80
C MET A 11 3.03 -2.08 -35.72
N LEU A 12 3.15 -3.08 -36.59
CA LEU A 12 2.10 -3.46 -37.58
C LEU A 12 1.41 -4.79 -37.27
N SER A 13 1.82 -5.46 -36.19
CA SER A 13 1.09 -6.62 -35.69
C SER A 13 -0.22 -6.12 -35.10
N GLU A 14 -1.31 -6.16 -35.88
CA GLU A 14 -2.66 -6.01 -35.32
C GLU A 14 -2.77 -7.02 -34.18
N PRO A 15 -3.00 -6.56 -32.93
CA PRO A 15 -3.10 -7.46 -31.79
C PRO A 15 -4.21 -8.45 -32.12
N SER A 16 -3.85 -9.72 -32.22
CA SER A 16 -4.85 -10.73 -32.50
C SER A 16 -5.85 -10.64 -31.36
N SER A 17 -7.13 -10.71 -31.67
CA SER A 17 -8.15 -10.48 -30.65
C SER A 17 -8.09 -11.49 -29.48
N GLY A 18 -7.30 -12.57 -29.63
CA GLY A 18 -6.90 -13.49 -28.56
C GLY A 18 -5.83 -12.93 -27.62
N ASP A 19 -4.89 -12.11 -28.12
CA ASP A 19 -3.80 -11.49 -27.33
C ASP A 19 -4.35 -10.46 -26.34
N ILE A 20 -5.37 -9.69 -26.72
CA ILE A 20 -6.01 -8.70 -25.83
C ILE A 20 -6.60 -9.40 -24.59
N GLY A 21 -7.23 -10.56 -24.77
CA GLY A 21 -7.77 -11.33 -23.65
C GLY A 21 -6.68 -11.84 -22.69
N VAL A 22 -5.52 -12.19 -23.24
CA VAL A 22 -4.34 -12.61 -22.46
C VAL A 22 -3.75 -11.42 -21.71
N GLU A 23 -3.64 -10.25 -22.34
CA GLU A 23 -3.12 -9.04 -21.69
C GLU A 23 -3.98 -8.58 -20.50
N TYR A 24 -5.31 -8.60 -20.64
CA TYR A 24 -6.22 -8.29 -19.54
C TYR A 24 -6.11 -9.31 -18.39
N PHE A 25 -5.95 -10.60 -18.71
CA PHE A 25 -5.75 -11.64 -17.72
C PHE A 25 -4.40 -11.51 -17.01
N ASP A 26 -3.33 -11.20 -17.74
CA ASP A 26 -2.02 -10.95 -17.16
C ASP A 26 -2.02 -9.67 -16.30
N HIS A 27 -2.77 -8.65 -16.71
CA HIS A 27 -2.95 -7.43 -15.92
C HIS A 27 -3.68 -7.71 -14.59
N ILE A 28 -4.76 -8.51 -14.59
CA ILE A 28 -5.46 -8.85 -13.34
C ILE A 28 -4.59 -9.72 -12.42
N LYS A 29 -3.78 -10.61 -12.99
CA LYS A 29 -2.81 -11.41 -12.24
C LYS A 29 -1.75 -10.52 -11.59
N LYS A 30 -1.19 -9.57 -12.35
CA LYS A 30 -0.22 -8.59 -11.84
C LYS A 30 -0.81 -7.70 -10.74
N ILE A 31 -2.05 -7.25 -10.89
CA ILE A 31 -2.77 -6.51 -9.83
C ILE A 31 -2.84 -7.36 -8.56
N ASN A 32 -3.25 -8.62 -8.68
CA ASN A 32 -3.37 -9.53 -7.55
C ASN A 32 -2.02 -9.78 -6.85
N ASP A 33 -0.96 -10.01 -7.62
CA ASP A 33 0.39 -10.22 -7.09
C ASP A 33 0.89 -8.96 -6.33
N ILE A 34 0.67 -7.76 -6.89
CA ILE A 34 1.03 -6.49 -6.24
C ILE A 34 0.24 -6.30 -4.94
N PHE A 35 -1.06 -6.59 -4.94
CA PHE A 35 -1.89 -6.48 -3.72
C PHE A 35 -1.41 -7.45 -2.66
N TYR A 36 -1.12 -8.69 -3.04
CA TYR A 36 -0.60 -9.70 -2.14
C TYR A 36 0.73 -9.26 -1.50
N ASP A 37 1.66 -8.74 -2.30
CA ASP A 37 2.95 -8.25 -1.80
C ASP A 37 2.81 -7.01 -0.90
N GLN A 38 1.94 -6.06 -1.26
CA GLN A 38 1.68 -4.88 -0.43
C GLN A 38 1.11 -5.29 0.93
N ILE A 39 0.11 -6.17 0.96
CA ILE A 39 -0.48 -6.68 2.20
C ILE A 39 0.57 -7.40 3.03
N LYS A 40 1.34 -8.30 2.41
CA LYS A 40 2.40 -9.07 3.10
C LYS A 40 3.46 -8.18 3.73
N ILE A 41 3.96 -7.18 3.01
CA ILE A 41 4.99 -6.25 3.53
C ILE A 41 4.39 -5.35 4.61
N SER A 42 3.14 -4.90 4.45
CA SER A 42 2.46 -4.07 5.44
C SER A 42 2.25 -4.83 6.75
N ASP A 43 1.77 -6.07 6.66
CA ASP A 43 1.59 -6.96 7.79
C ASP A 43 2.91 -7.26 8.50
N GLN A 44 3.98 -7.55 7.75
CA GLN A 44 5.31 -7.77 8.29
C GLN A 44 5.82 -6.54 9.07
N LYS A 45 5.67 -5.33 8.53
CA LYS A 45 6.08 -4.09 9.21
C LYS A 45 5.27 -3.84 10.48
N ALA A 46 3.96 -4.05 10.43
CA ALA A 46 3.10 -3.90 11.59
C ALA A 46 3.45 -4.92 12.68
N ALA A 47 3.72 -6.17 12.32
CA ALA A 47 4.15 -7.22 13.25
C ALA A 47 5.47 -6.84 13.94
N TYR A 48 6.45 -6.26 13.23
CA TYR A 48 7.69 -5.78 13.84
C TYR A 48 7.46 -4.66 14.83
N ILE A 49 6.68 -3.63 14.46
CA ILE A 49 6.38 -2.50 15.36
C ILE A 49 5.62 -2.99 16.59
N PHE A 50 4.63 -3.86 16.40
CA PHE A 50 3.84 -4.42 17.50
C PHE A 50 4.70 -5.24 18.46
N THR A 51 5.54 -6.14 17.93
CA THR A 51 6.44 -6.97 18.73
C THR A 51 7.43 -6.11 19.50
N PHE A 52 8.02 -5.10 18.85
CA PHE A 52 8.94 -4.17 19.50
C PHE A 52 8.26 -3.37 20.60
N MET A 53 7.06 -2.82 20.35
CA MET A 53 6.30 -2.08 21.35
C MET A 53 5.90 -2.95 22.53
N LEU A 54 5.48 -4.20 22.28
CA LEU A 54 5.13 -5.15 23.33
C LEU A 54 6.36 -5.52 24.16
N ALA A 55 7.50 -5.81 23.51
CA ALA A 55 8.76 -6.07 24.20
C ALA A 55 9.23 -4.86 25.02
N PHE A 56 9.11 -3.65 24.47
CA PHE A 56 9.46 -2.40 25.15
C PHE A 56 8.58 -2.16 26.38
N LEU A 57 7.28 -2.41 26.27
CA LEU A 57 6.31 -2.24 27.36
C LEU A 57 6.45 -3.32 28.45
N VAL A 58 6.79 -4.56 28.08
CA VAL A 58 7.01 -5.65 29.05
C VAL A 58 8.37 -5.51 29.74
N SER A 59 9.43 -5.19 28.99
CA SER A 59 10.80 -5.14 29.52
C SER A 59 11.08 -3.90 30.38
N SER A 60 10.43 -2.76 30.09
CA SER A 60 10.70 -1.51 30.80
C SER A 60 9.64 -1.20 31.85
N SER A 61 10.05 -1.17 33.12
CA SER A 61 9.22 -0.67 34.23
C SER A 61 8.95 0.83 34.11
N GLU A 62 9.89 1.61 33.57
CA GLU A 62 9.73 3.05 33.34
C GLU A 62 8.62 3.35 32.34
N VAL A 63 8.54 2.59 31.23
CA VAL A 63 7.50 2.74 30.21
C VAL A 63 6.12 2.38 30.77
N ARG A 64 6.03 1.33 31.59
CA ARG A 64 4.77 0.98 32.26
C ARG A 64 4.34 2.04 33.26
N ALA A 65 5.30 2.61 33.99
CA ALA A 65 5.04 3.64 34.98
C ALA A 65 4.50 4.92 34.34
N VAL A 66 4.80 5.18 33.07
CA VAL A 66 4.19 6.28 32.30
C VAL A 66 2.67 6.14 32.17
N PHE A 67 2.11 4.93 32.22
CA PHE A 67 0.65 4.74 32.20
C PHE A 67 0.01 4.75 33.59
N SER A 68 0.80 4.95 34.66
CA SER A 68 0.30 4.97 36.03
C SER A 68 -0.16 6.39 36.44
N PRO A 69 -1.40 6.56 36.93
CA PRO A 69 -1.88 7.86 37.44
C PRO A 69 -1.01 8.42 38.57
N THR A 70 -0.38 7.56 39.37
CA THR A 70 0.47 7.97 40.50
C THR A 70 1.70 8.76 40.08
N ARG A 71 2.24 8.50 38.88
CA ARG A 71 3.44 9.20 38.35
C ARG A 71 3.17 10.66 38.01
N TYR A 72 1.91 10.99 37.71
CA TYR A 72 1.46 12.35 37.40
C TYR A 72 1.03 13.14 38.63
N LEU A 73 0.61 12.46 39.69
CA LEU A 73 0.17 13.09 40.95
C LEU A 73 1.34 13.41 41.90
N ALA A 74 2.41 12.63 41.86
CA ALA A 74 3.56 12.77 42.77
C ALA A 74 4.87 13.19 42.08
N GLY A 75 4.86 13.35 40.75
CA GLY A 75 6.06 13.58 39.94
C GLY A 75 6.53 15.03 39.88
N ALA A 76 7.84 15.23 39.73
CA ALA A 76 8.40 16.54 39.40
C ALA A 76 7.89 17.02 38.02
N PRO A 77 7.75 18.34 37.78
CA PRO A 77 7.16 18.85 36.54
C PRO A 77 7.86 18.37 35.26
N GLY A 78 9.20 18.23 35.31
CA GLY A 78 9.99 17.73 34.18
C GLY A 78 9.74 16.25 33.87
N SER A 79 9.69 15.39 34.90
CA SER A 79 9.43 13.96 34.69
C SER A 79 7.99 13.70 34.25
N MET A 80 7.04 14.54 34.67
CA MET A 80 5.65 14.51 34.22
C MET A 80 5.53 14.76 32.72
N LEU A 81 6.23 15.78 32.19
CA LEU A 81 6.20 16.15 30.77
C LEU A 81 6.82 15.08 29.88
N PHE A 82 8.01 14.58 30.23
CA PHE A 82 8.66 13.49 29.48
C PHE A 82 7.86 12.18 29.53
N SER A 83 7.22 11.88 30.67
CA SER A 83 6.33 10.73 30.77
C SER A 83 5.11 10.92 29.86
N GLY A 84 4.43 12.07 29.91
CA GLY A 84 3.31 12.36 29.01
C GLY A 84 3.67 12.22 27.52
N LEU A 85 4.82 12.76 27.12
CA LEU A 85 5.31 12.65 25.74
C LEU A 85 5.59 11.19 25.35
N LEU A 86 6.20 10.41 26.24
CA LEU A 86 6.48 9.00 26.01
C LEU A 86 5.18 8.17 25.90
N ALA A 87 4.15 8.51 26.70
CA ALA A 87 2.83 7.87 26.63
C ALA A 87 2.17 8.14 25.27
N ALA A 88 2.15 9.42 24.87
CA ALA A 88 1.56 9.84 23.60
C ALA A 88 2.28 9.20 22.41
N ALA A 89 3.62 9.20 22.41
CA ALA A 89 4.41 8.55 21.37
C ALA A 89 4.16 7.04 21.30
N SER A 90 4.01 6.38 22.45
CA SER A 90 3.73 4.93 22.51
C SER A 90 2.35 4.60 21.95
N VAL A 91 1.32 5.34 22.36
CA VAL A 91 -0.05 5.17 21.84
C VAL A 91 -0.09 5.47 20.34
N PHE A 92 0.53 6.56 19.91
CA PHE A 92 0.60 6.94 18.51
C PHE A 92 1.31 5.87 17.66
N SER A 93 2.39 5.27 18.16
CA SER A 93 3.10 4.18 17.50
C SER A 93 2.21 2.95 17.30
N ILE A 94 1.46 2.55 18.35
CA ILE A 94 0.52 1.42 18.27
C ILE A 94 -0.62 1.71 17.29
N LEU A 95 -1.22 2.90 17.36
CA LEU A 95 -2.27 3.31 16.42
C LEU A 95 -1.74 3.31 14.98
N SER A 96 -0.53 3.82 14.76
CA SER A 96 0.13 3.82 13.45
C SER A 96 0.36 2.39 12.95
N ALA A 97 0.80 1.48 13.82
CA ALA A 97 0.96 0.06 13.46
C ALA A 97 -0.37 -0.58 13.04
N ILE A 98 -1.46 -0.30 13.74
CA ILE A 98 -2.81 -0.79 13.40
C ILE A 98 -3.28 -0.20 12.05
N LEU A 99 -3.07 1.10 11.85
CA LEU A 99 -3.44 1.79 10.60
C LEU A 99 -2.65 1.28 9.39
N VAL A 100 -1.42 0.79 9.58
CA VAL A 100 -0.61 0.17 8.51
C VAL A 100 -1.23 -1.17 8.08
N VAL A 101 -1.85 -1.94 8.97
CA VAL A 101 -2.54 -3.19 8.63
C VAL A 101 -3.88 -2.94 7.93
N LEU A 102 -4.48 -1.76 8.14
CA LEU A 102 -5.79 -1.45 7.59
C LEU A 102 -5.71 -1.23 6.06
N PRO A 103 -6.68 -1.74 5.26
CA PRO A 103 -6.73 -1.48 3.83
C PRO A 103 -6.74 0.02 3.53
N ARG A 104 -5.65 0.52 2.95
CA ARG A 104 -5.50 1.93 2.59
C ARG A 104 -6.45 2.26 1.45
N ARG A 105 -7.44 3.14 1.70
CA ARG A 105 -8.22 3.79 0.64
C ARG A 105 -7.48 5.05 0.22
N MET A 106 -6.80 5.04 -0.93
CA MET A 106 -6.24 6.26 -1.52
C MET A 106 -7.26 6.87 -2.49
N GLY A 107 -7.49 8.18 -2.38
CA GLY A 107 -8.53 8.90 -3.12
C GLY A 107 -8.19 9.27 -4.57
N ALA A 108 -6.96 9.01 -5.01
CA ALA A 108 -6.53 9.12 -6.41
C ALA A 108 -5.77 7.84 -6.72
N SER A 109 -6.32 6.99 -7.59
CA SER A 109 -5.80 5.64 -7.72
C SER A 109 -6.25 4.99 -9.01
N THR A 110 -5.31 4.27 -9.60
CA THR A 110 -5.52 3.32 -10.71
C THR A 110 -6.04 1.97 -10.19
N SER A 111 -6.39 1.06 -11.09
CA SER A 111 -6.76 -0.34 -10.78
C SER A 111 -5.65 -1.11 -10.04
N LEU A 112 -4.44 -0.56 -10.02
CA LEU A 112 -3.22 -1.10 -9.41
C LEU A 112 -3.04 -0.74 -7.93
N PHE A 113 -3.95 0.02 -7.31
CA PHE A 113 -3.97 0.12 -5.84
C PHE A 113 -5.15 -0.61 -5.21
N TRP A 114 -4.82 -1.31 -4.13
CA TRP A 114 -5.74 -2.15 -3.39
C TRP A 114 -6.96 -1.38 -2.87
N GLY A 115 -6.78 -0.11 -2.53
CA GLY A 115 -7.82 0.77 -1.98
C GLY A 115 -8.91 1.20 -2.94
N ALA A 116 -8.63 1.30 -4.24
CA ALA A 116 -9.57 1.80 -5.25
C ALA A 116 -10.06 0.70 -6.20
N TRP A 117 -9.61 -0.54 -5.99
CA TRP A 117 -10.09 -1.70 -6.72
C TRP A 117 -11.62 -1.84 -6.75
N PRO A 118 -12.37 -1.61 -5.64
CA PRO A 118 -13.83 -1.69 -5.68
C PRO A 118 -14.46 -0.73 -6.69
N ASP A 119 -13.88 0.46 -6.86
CA ASP A 119 -14.41 1.51 -7.74
C ASP A 119 -13.98 1.32 -9.20
N HIS A 120 -12.91 0.54 -9.44
CA HIS A 120 -12.35 0.31 -10.79
C HIS A 120 -12.63 -1.09 -11.35
N ARG A 121 -13.16 -1.99 -10.52
CA ARG A 121 -13.50 -3.36 -10.92
C ARG A 121 -14.50 -3.38 -12.08
N ASP A 122 -15.58 -2.61 -11.98
CA ASP A 122 -16.65 -2.63 -12.97
C ASP A 122 -16.17 -1.99 -14.29
N LEU A 123 -15.40 -0.90 -14.21
CA LEU A 123 -14.76 -0.26 -15.36
C LEU A 123 -13.76 -1.18 -16.06
N PHE A 124 -12.94 -1.93 -15.29
CA PHE A 124 -12.02 -2.92 -15.82
C PHE A 124 -12.77 -4.07 -16.52
N PHE A 125 -13.87 -4.56 -15.94
CA PHE A 125 -14.64 -5.65 -16.52
C PHE A 125 -15.34 -5.22 -17.82
N ASP A 126 -15.88 -4.00 -17.86
CA ASP A 126 -16.47 -3.42 -19.07
C ASP A 126 -15.41 -3.18 -20.16
N ALA A 127 -14.21 -2.72 -19.80
CA ALA A 127 -13.10 -2.54 -20.73
C ALA A 127 -12.58 -3.88 -21.28
N ALA A 128 -12.52 -4.92 -20.44
CA ALA A 128 -12.16 -6.28 -20.84
C ALA A 128 -13.19 -6.88 -21.80
N LEU A 129 -14.49 -6.69 -21.55
CA LEU A 129 -15.57 -7.09 -22.46
C LEU A 129 -15.49 -6.39 -23.81
N ARG A 130 -15.06 -5.13 -23.83
CA ARG A 130 -14.93 -4.29 -25.03
C ARG A 130 -13.58 -4.44 -25.74
N ARG A 131 -12.62 -5.18 -25.16
CA ARG A 131 -11.24 -5.33 -25.67
C ARG A 131 -10.56 -3.96 -25.89
N ASP A 132 -10.74 -3.05 -24.93
CA ASP A 132 -10.23 -1.69 -25.04
C ASP A 132 -8.75 -1.61 -24.64
N GLU A 133 -7.82 -1.65 -25.59
CA GLU A 133 -6.38 -1.54 -25.30
C GLU A 133 -5.97 -0.20 -24.68
N ARG A 134 -6.71 0.88 -24.97
CA ARG A 134 -6.37 2.23 -24.48
C ARG A 134 -6.56 2.34 -22.98
N TYR A 135 -7.55 1.64 -22.43
CA TYR A 135 -7.78 1.60 -21.00
C TYR A 135 -6.56 1.05 -20.23
N LEU A 136 -5.95 -0.05 -20.72
CA LEU A 136 -4.77 -0.62 -20.07
C LEU A 136 -3.57 0.33 -20.19
N PHE A 137 -3.37 0.94 -21.36
CA PHE A 137 -2.30 1.92 -21.56
C PHE A 137 -2.44 3.12 -20.61
N ASP A 138 -3.64 3.69 -20.50
CA ASP A 138 -3.92 4.82 -19.63
C ASP A 138 -3.71 4.46 -18.15
N GLN A 139 -4.09 3.25 -17.71
CA GLN A 139 -3.83 2.77 -16.35
C GLN A 139 -2.33 2.63 -16.04
N TYR A 140 -1.53 2.18 -17.01
CA TYR A 140 -0.08 2.09 -16.86
C TYR A 140 0.60 3.47 -16.87
N LEU A 141 0.16 4.36 -17.76
CA LEU A 141 0.68 5.72 -17.85
C LEU A 141 0.37 6.52 -16.58
N GLU A 142 -0.87 6.45 -16.09
CA GLU A 142 -1.29 7.12 -14.87
C GLU A 142 -0.54 6.56 -13.65
N ASN A 143 -0.31 5.25 -13.59
CA ASN A 143 0.54 4.67 -12.55
C ASN A 143 1.99 5.18 -12.63
N ALA A 144 2.57 5.28 -13.83
CA ALA A 144 3.92 5.85 -14.00
C ALA A 144 3.97 7.32 -13.55
N ASN A 145 2.94 8.11 -13.85
CA ASN A 145 2.83 9.50 -13.38
C ASN A 145 2.77 9.57 -11.84
N ILE A 146 1.93 8.74 -11.21
CA ILE A 146 1.82 8.66 -9.74
C ILE A 146 3.16 8.27 -9.10
N LEU A 147 3.90 7.33 -9.69
CA LEU A 147 5.20 6.89 -9.17
C LEU A 147 6.33 7.90 -9.39
N SER A 148 6.17 8.81 -10.35
CA SER A 148 7.17 9.84 -10.68
C SER A 148 7.10 11.09 -9.78
N THR A 149 6.05 11.21 -8.97
CA THR A 149 5.78 12.35 -8.08
C THR A 149 6.17 12.02 -6.64
#